data_AF-A0A2V6HD35-F1
#
_entry.id   AF-A0A2V6HD35-F1
#
_cell.length_a   1.000
_cell.length_b   1.000
_cell.length_c   1.000
_cell.angle_alpha   90.00
_cell.angle_beta   90.00
_cell.angle_gamma   90.00
#
_symmetry.space_group_name_H-M   'P 1'
#
loop_
_entity.id
_entity.type
_entity.pdbx_description
1 polymer ?
#
loop_
_entity_poly.entity_id
_entity_poly.type
_entity_poly.pdbx_seq_one_letter_code
_entity_poly.pdbx_strand_id
1 'polypeptide(L)' 'MFAVICHHHFDPGDGAEIDRRIREEFVPLVKTAKGFVRYYCLDIGNGEGASLGMFRDKAGRMSRCG' A
#
# COMPACT_ATOMS: atom_id res chain seq x y z
N MET A 1 -8.08 -6.16 -14.86
CA MET A 1 -7.32 -6.19 -13.60
C MET A 1 -6.33 -5.03 -13.63
N PHE A 2 -6.23 -4.29 -12.54
CA PHE A 2 -5.48 -3.05 -12.43
C PHE A 2 -4.54 -3.12 -11.24
N ALA A 3 -3.34 -2.59 -11.42
CA ALA A 3 -2.34 -2.47 -10.37
C ALA A 3 -2.03 -0.99 -10.12
N VAL A 4 -1.80 -0.66 -8.86
CA VAL A 4 -1.26 0.63 -8.41
C VAL A 4 0.05 0.33 -7.72
N ILE A 5 1.12 0.96 -8.17
CA ILE A 5 2.41 0.90 -7.50
C ILE A 5 2.70 2.29 -6.97
N CYS A 6 2.96 2.38 -5.68
CA CYS A 6 3.35 3.61 -5.01
C CYS A 6 4.74 3.45 -4.43
N HIS A 7 5.59 4.44 -4.67
CA HIS A 7 6.89 4.57 -4.03
C HIS A 7 6.79 5.61 -2.92
N HIS A 8 7.32 5.30 -1.75
CA HIS A 8 7.28 6.15 -0.56
C HIS A 8 8.69 6.36 -0.04
N HIS A 9 8.92 7.57 0.44
CA HIS A 9 10.11 7.92 1.18
C HIS A 9 9.68 8.23 2.61
N PHE A 10 10.41 7.68 3.58
CA PHE A 10 10.16 7.83 5.01
C PHE A 10 11.48 7.82 5.77
N ASP A 11 11.45 8.22 7.03
CA ASP A 11 12.62 8.15 7.88
C ASP A 11 13.04 6.68 8.11
N PRO A 12 14.33 6.32 7.94
CA PRO A 12 14.79 4.94 7.99
C PRO A 12 14.55 4.24 9.34
N GLY A 13 14.27 4.99 10.41
CA GLY A 13 13.90 4.46 11.72
C GLY A 13 12.43 4.02 11.83
N ASP A 14 11.56 4.49 10.93
CA ASP A 14 10.11 4.30 11.03
C ASP A 14 9.58 3.08 10.27
N GLY A 15 10.42 2.39 9.48
CA GLY A 15 9.98 1.29 8.61
C GLY A 15 9.19 0.19 9.33
N ALA A 16 9.60 -0.19 10.55
CA ALA A 16 8.90 -1.20 11.34
C ALA A 16 7.51 -0.73 11.83
N GLU A 17 7.39 0.53 12.24
CA GLU A 17 6.10 1.09 12.68
C GLU A 17 5.18 1.32 11.47
N ILE A 18 5.74 1.73 10.33
CA ILE A 18 5.01 1.87 9.08
C ILE A 18 4.46 0.51 8.62
N ASP A 19 5.27 -0.55 8.59
CA ASP A 19 4.80 -1.90 8.23
C ASP A 19 3.68 -2.37 9.17
N ARG A 20 3.85 -2.15 10.48
CA ARG A 20 2.84 -2.48 11.49
C ARG A 20 1.52 -1.74 11.22
N ARG A 21 1.54 -0.41 11.08
CA ARG A 21 0.35 0.41 10.79
C ARG A 21 -0.29 0.02 9.47
N ILE A 22 0.50 -0.30 8.46
CA ILE A 22 -0.02 -0.75 7.17
C ILE A 22 -0.80 -2.06 7.35
N ARG A 23 -0.28 -3.02 8.12
CA ARG A 23 -0.95 -4.30 8.34
C ARG A 23 -2.18 -4.20 9.25
N GLU A 24 -2.08 -3.43 10.33
CA GLU A 24 -3.11 -3.33 11.36
C GLU A 24 -4.22 -2.33 11.01
N GLU A 25 -3.90 -1.23 10.32
CA GLU A 25 -4.84 -0.14 10.05
C GLU A 25 -5.18 -0.04 8.56
N PHE A 26 -4.17 0.03 7.69
CA PHE A 26 -4.40 0.35 6.27
C PHE A 26 -4.97 -0.83 5.45
N VAL A 27 -4.42 -2.03 5.62
CA VAL A 27 -4.86 -3.23 4.89
C VAL A 27 -6.33 -3.57 5.18
N PRO A 28 -6.83 -3.51 6.43
CA PRO A 28 -8.26 -3.65 6.71
C PRO A 28 -9.12 -2.63 5.98
N LEU A 29 -8.69 -1.37 5.89
CA LEU A 29 -9.43 -0.33 5.16
C LEU A 29 -9.47 -0.63 3.67
N VAL A 30 -8.33 -0.93 3.04
CA VAL A 30 -8.27 -1.18 1.58
C VAL A 30 -9.01 -2.45 1.17
N LYS A 31 -9.10 -3.45 2.06
CA LYS A 31 -9.90 -4.67 1.84
C LYS A 31 -11.38 -4.38 1.62
N THR A 32 -11.90 -3.28 2.17
CA THR A 32 -13.31 -2.89 1.96
C THR A 32 -13.55 -2.23 0.60
N ALA A 33 -12.49 -1.85 -0.11
CA ALA A 33 -12.61 -1.21 -1.42
C ALA A 33 -13.21 -2.16 -2.46
N LYS A 34 -14.16 -1.65 -3.24
CA LYS A 34 -14.82 -2.43 -4.29
C LYS A 34 -13.81 -2.96 -5.30
N GLY A 35 -13.80 -4.29 -5.47
CA GLY A 35 -12.91 -4.95 -6.40
C GLY A 35 -11.48 -5.14 -5.88
N PHE A 36 -11.21 -4.94 -4.59
CA PHE A 36 -9.94 -5.31 -3.98
C PHE A 36 -9.57 -6.78 -4.25
N VAL A 37 -8.31 -7.03 -4.60
CA VAL A 37 -7.77 -8.38 -4.80
C VAL A 37 -6.67 -8.67 -3.80
N ARG A 38 -5.61 -7.85 -3.80
CA ARG A 38 -4.44 -8.01 -2.92
C ARG A 38 -3.76 -6.66 -2.68
N TYR A 39 -3.04 -6.59 -1.57
CA TYR A 39 -2.15 -5.49 -1.22
C TYR A 39 -0.82 -6.07 -0.76
N TYR A 40 0.27 -5.47 -1.22
CA TYR A 40 1.63 -5.75 -0.76
C TYR A 40 2.27 -4.44 -0.33
N CYS A 41 3.05 -4.48 0.74
CA CYS A 41 3.97 -3.41 1.09
C CYS A 41 5.35 -4.04 1.29
N LEU A 42 6.37 -3.40 0.72
CA LEU A 42 7.75 -3.80 0.82
C LEU A 42 8.54 -2.64 1.39
N ASP A 43 9.26 -2.91 2.48
CA ASP A 43 10.38 -2.09 2.91
C ASP A 43 11.56 -2.40 2.00
N ILE A 44 12.12 -1.37 1.35
CA ILE A 44 13.27 -1.47 0.45
C ILE A 44 14.56 -1.10 1.22
N GLY A 45 14.43 -0.70 2.48
CA GLY A 45 15.51 -0.20 3.32
C GLY A 45 15.87 1.25 3.00
N ASN A 46 16.74 1.83 3.83
CA ASN A 46 17.26 3.19 3.66
C ASN A 46 16.16 4.28 3.57
N GLY A 47 15.02 4.07 4.25
CA GLY A 47 13.90 5.01 4.21
C GLY A 47 13.06 4.95 2.95
N GLU A 48 13.19 3.88 2.17
CA GLU A 48 12.40 3.66 0.95
C GLU A 48 11.47 2.47 1.10
N GLY A 49 10.27 2.60 0.54
CA GLY A 49 9.32 1.49 0.48
C GLY A 49 8.38 1.60 -0.69
N ALA A 50 7.90 0.45 -1.14
CA ALA A 50 6.93 0.36 -2.21
C ALA A 50 5.67 -0.34 -1.75
N SER A 51 4.52 0.13 -2.22
CA SER A 51 3.27 -0.60 -2.07
C SER A 51 2.66 -0.94 -3.42
N LEU A 52 1.98 -2.08 -3.46
CA LEU A 52 1.31 -2.61 -4.64
C LEU A 52 -0.12 -3.00 -4.27
N GLY A 53 -1.10 -2.28 -4.82
CA GLY A 53 -2.51 -2.60 -4.71
C GLY A 53 -3.05 -3.19 -6.02
N MET A 54 -3.69 -4.36 -5.96
CA MET A 54 -4.36 -4.99 -7.10
C MET A 54 -5.88 -4.94 -6.96
N PHE A 55 -6.55 -4.50 -8.02
CA PHE A 55 -8.00 -4.33 -8.08
C PHE A 55 -8.58 -4.94 -9.37
N ARG A 56 -9.80 -5.49 -9.29
CA ARG A 56 -10.55 -6.03 -10.44
C ARG A 56 -11.01 -4.92 -11.38
N ASP A 57 -11.44 -3.80 -10.81
CA ASP A 57 -12.06 -2.69 -11.53
C ASP A 57 -11.24 -1.40 -11.46
N LYS A 58 -11.35 -0.56 -12.49
CA LYS A 58 -10.61 0.70 -12.60
C LYS A 58 -11.09 1.75 -11.58
N ALA A 59 -12.36 1.70 -11.16
CA ALA A 59 -12.95 2.59 -10.17
C ALA A 59 -12.53 2.27 -8.73
N GLY A 60 -12.04 1.05 -8.46
CA GLY A 60 -11.52 0.66 -7.15
C GLY A 60 -10.08 1.14 -6.87
N ARG A 61 -9.40 1.68 -7.89
CA ARG A 61 -8.05 2.24 -7.74
C ARG A 61 -8.09 3.53 -6.94
N MET A 62 -7.31 3.62 -5.86
CA MET A 62 -6.94 4.91 -5.26
C MET A 62 -6.22 5.75 -6.32
N SER A 63 -6.82 6.87 -6.71
CA SER A 63 -6.41 7.68 -7.87
C SER A 63 -5.08 8.42 -7.69
N ARG A 64 -4.48 8.39 -6.49
CA ARG A 64 -3.26 9.13 -6.17
C ARG A 64 -2.53 8.47 -4.99
N CYS A 65 -1.23 8.23 -5.12
CA CYS A 65 -0.36 7.92 -3.98
C CYS A 65 -0.30 9.18 -3.10
N GLY A 66 -0.58 9.03 -1.81
CA GLY A 66 -0.51 10.11 -0.82
C GLY A 66 0.92 10.44 -0.46
#